data_AF-A0A2Y8ZU91-F1
#
_entry.id   AF-A0A2Y8ZU91-F1
#
_cell.length_a   1.000
_cell.length_b   1.000
_cell.length_c   1.000
_cell.angle_alpha   90.00
_cell.angle_beta   90.00
_cell.angle_gamma   90.00
#
_symmetry.space_group_name_H-M   'P 1'
#
loop_
_entity.id
_entity.type
_entity.pdbx_description
1 polymer ?
#
loop_
_entity_poly.entity_id
_entity_poly.type
_entity_poly.pdbx_seq_one_letter_code
_entity_poly.pdbx_strand_id
1 'polypeptide(L)'
;MLKRRTGRSGSTAVTDLSSHSIRGVVEQEIPWRVWTVPNALSLLRLLGIPLYLWLLLSHHDVWAFWVLVVSSFTDWADGKIARRYNLTSRVGQLLDPLADRLYIIATIVGLAIRSIIPWWLVVLLLAREVFVFSFGPSLRAHRLPIPAVHFSGKAATLCLVVGFPLVLLGATDLPFATLANWVGWGFVWWGTALYWFAGFLYAIQIRRMIAAVS
;
A
#
# COMPACT_ATOMS: atom_id res chain seq x y z
N MET A 1 14.05 -43.93 -72.37
CA MET A 1 14.85 -42.83 -71.77
C MET A 1 13.90 -41.94 -70.96
N LEU A 2 13.95 -42.06 -69.62
CA LEU A 2 13.44 -41.18 -68.52
C LEU A 2 12.00 -40.61 -68.63
N LYS A 3 10.96 -41.21 -67.99
CA LYS A 3 10.53 -41.15 -66.57
C LYS A 3 9.77 -39.87 -66.15
N ARG A 4 8.44 -39.99 -66.05
CA ARG A 4 7.54 -39.12 -65.25
C ARG A 4 7.86 -39.22 -63.74
N ARG A 5 7.84 -38.08 -63.03
CA ARG A 5 7.56 -37.88 -61.58
C ARG A 5 7.03 -36.44 -61.43
N THR A 6 5.76 -36.18 -61.10
CA THR A 6 5.14 -36.12 -59.75
C THR A 6 5.91 -35.27 -58.74
N GLY A 7 5.27 -34.25 -58.16
CA GLY A 7 5.73 -33.68 -56.89
C GLY A 7 5.35 -32.23 -56.63
N ARG A 8 4.10 -32.02 -56.22
CA ARG A 8 3.60 -30.93 -55.35
C ARG A 8 4.67 -30.41 -54.37
N SER A 9 4.92 -29.10 -54.34
CA SER A 9 5.41 -28.40 -53.14
C SER A 9 5.16 -26.89 -53.24
N GLY A 10 3.91 -26.49 -52.99
CA GLY A 10 3.70 -25.28 -52.21
C GLY A 10 3.93 -25.63 -50.74
N SER A 11 4.51 -24.69 -49.97
CA SER A 11 4.78 -24.76 -48.52
C SER A 11 6.26 -24.88 -48.12
N THR A 12 7.09 -23.87 -48.43
CA THR A 12 8.39 -23.68 -47.74
C THR A 12 8.79 -22.21 -47.58
N ALA A 13 7.83 -21.31 -47.30
CA ALA A 13 8.18 -19.90 -47.00
C ALA A 13 7.37 -19.26 -45.86
N VAL A 14 6.50 -20.01 -45.16
CA VAL A 14 5.69 -19.46 -44.06
C VAL A 14 6.12 -20.01 -42.68
N THR A 15 7.03 -20.98 -42.64
CA THR A 15 7.36 -21.72 -41.41
C THR A 15 8.55 -21.16 -40.61
N ASP A 16 9.18 -20.06 -41.04
CA ASP A 16 10.43 -19.58 -40.41
C ASP A 16 10.30 -18.25 -39.64
N LEU A 17 9.11 -17.61 -39.66
CA LEU A 17 8.90 -16.32 -38.99
C LEU A 17 8.20 -16.45 -37.61
N SER A 18 7.82 -17.65 -37.18
CA SER A 18 7.12 -17.88 -35.91
C SER A 18 8.03 -18.32 -34.75
N SER A 19 9.30 -18.66 -35.00
CA SER A 19 10.23 -19.15 -33.97
C SER A 19 11.04 -18.04 -33.29
N HIS A 20 11.21 -16.88 -33.95
CA HIS A 20 12.05 -15.77 -33.47
C HIS A 20 11.28 -14.65 -32.75
N SER A 21 9.95 -14.55 -32.91
CA SER A 21 9.17 -13.47 -32.28
C SER A 21 8.60 -13.82 -30.90
N ILE A 22 8.54 -15.11 -30.53
CA ILE A 22 7.97 -15.56 -29.25
C ILE A 22 9.02 -15.56 -28.11
N ARG A 23 10.33 -15.60 -28.43
CA ARG A 23 11.41 -15.55 -27.41
C ARG A 23 11.72 -14.13 -26.89
N GLY A 24 11.06 -13.11 -27.43
CA GLY A 24 11.23 -11.71 -27.07
C GLY A 24 10.35 -11.23 -25.90
N VAL A 25 9.47 -12.09 -25.35
CA VAL A 25 8.92 -11.87 -24.01
C VAL A 25 10.02 -12.29 -23.03
N VAL A 26 11.08 -11.49 -23.03
CA VAL A 26 12.14 -11.53 -22.04
C VAL A 26 11.45 -11.52 -20.70
N GLU A 27 11.53 -12.64 -20.00
CA GLU A 27 11.45 -12.73 -18.56
C GLU A 27 12.18 -11.48 -18.04
N GLN A 28 11.44 -10.44 -17.66
CA GLN A 28 12.05 -9.30 -17.00
C GLN A 28 12.48 -9.85 -15.64
N GLU A 29 13.67 -10.43 -15.62
CA GLU A 29 14.40 -10.76 -14.41
C GLU A 29 14.69 -9.43 -13.73
N ILE A 30 13.73 -8.99 -12.93
CA ILE A 30 13.88 -7.84 -12.06
C ILE A 30 15.14 -8.15 -11.24
N PRO A 31 16.25 -7.42 -11.45
CA PRO A 31 17.51 -7.79 -10.84
C PRO A 31 17.35 -7.75 -9.32
N TRP A 32 17.93 -8.73 -8.63
CA TRP A 32 17.96 -8.83 -7.15
C TRP A 32 18.78 -7.70 -6.49
N ARG A 33 18.87 -6.52 -7.10
CA ARG A 33 19.50 -5.34 -6.48
C ARG A 33 18.69 -4.98 -5.24
N VAL A 34 19.31 -5.27 -4.10
CA VAL A 34 18.86 -4.93 -2.75
C VAL A 34 18.96 -3.41 -2.52
N TRP A 35 19.79 -2.70 -3.28
CA TRP A 35 19.99 -1.25 -3.13
C TRP A 35 19.26 -0.47 -4.22
N THR A 36 17.99 -0.19 -3.96
CA THR A 36 17.20 0.84 -4.66
C THR A 36 16.71 1.85 -3.61
N VAL A 37 16.57 3.12 -4.01
CA VAL A 37 16.03 4.20 -3.17
C VAL A 37 14.79 3.77 -2.38
N PRO A 38 13.76 3.14 -3.00
CA PRO A 38 12.61 2.65 -2.25
C PRO A 38 12.94 1.63 -1.15
N ASN A 39 13.90 0.70 -1.36
CA ASN A 39 14.25 -0.27 -0.31
C ASN A 39 14.89 0.40 0.91
N ALA A 40 15.75 1.40 0.70
CA ALA A 40 16.39 2.13 1.80
C ALA A 40 15.34 2.86 2.67
N LEU A 41 14.24 3.29 2.07
CA LEU A 41 13.18 4.03 2.75
C LEU A 41 12.20 3.13 3.48
N SER A 42 11.81 2.01 2.88
CA SER A 42 11.03 1.00 3.58
C SER A 42 11.82 0.46 4.78
N LEU A 43 13.15 0.29 4.65
CA LEU A 43 14.05 -0.04 5.77
C LEU A 43 14.13 1.08 6.81
N LEU A 44 14.28 2.33 6.38
CA LEU A 44 14.30 3.49 7.27
C LEU A 44 13.00 3.60 8.07
N ARG A 45 11.85 3.34 7.42
CA ARG A 45 10.54 3.32 8.08
C ARG A 45 10.47 2.19 9.10
N LEU A 46 10.93 1.00 8.74
CA LEU A 46 10.96 -0.15 9.63
C LEU A 46 11.82 0.13 10.87
N LEU A 47 12.97 0.80 10.71
CA LEU A 47 13.83 1.26 11.81
C LEU A 47 13.23 2.47 12.55
N GLY A 48 12.43 3.28 11.87
CA GLY A 48 11.69 4.41 12.43
C GLY A 48 10.56 3.98 13.36
N ILE A 49 9.99 2.78 13.19
CA ILE A 49 8.95 2.23 14.07
C ILE A 49 9.40 2.11 15.53
N PRO A 50 10.49 1.37 15.87
CA PRO A 50 10.94 1.25 17.24
C PRO A 50 11.40 2.60 17.81
N LEU A 51 12.00 3.45 16.98
CA LEU A 51 12.36 4.82 17.37
C LEU A 51 11.11 5.61 17.77
N TYR A 52 10.11 5.69 16.89
CA TYR A 52 8.83 6.35 17.15
C TYR A 52 8.16 5.83 18.43
N LEU A 53 8.05 4.51 18.59
CA LEU A 53 7.44 3.91 19.77
C LEU A 53 8.22 4.24 21.04
N TRP A 54 9.56 4.17 20.99
CA TRP A 54 10.40 4.53 22.12
C TRP A 54 10.22 5.99 22.53
N LEU A 55 10.21 6.91 21.56
CA LEU A 55 9.97 8.33 21.82
C LEU A 55 8.58 8.61 22.39
N LEU A 56 7.56 7.98 21.81
CA LEU A 56 6.19 8.10 22.26
C LEU A 56 6.01 7.59 23.70
N LEU A 57 6.56 6.41 24.01
CA LEU A 57 6.47 5.82 25.34
C LEU A 57 7.33 6.57 26.36
N SER A 58 8.41 7.23 25.93
CA SER A 58 9.26 8.08 26.78
C SER A 58 8.70 9.50 27.00
N HIS A 59 7.44 9.76 26.61
CA HIS A 59 6.79 11.08 26.71
C HIS A 59 7.48 12.19 25.91
N HIS A 60 8.27 11.86 24.89
CA HIS A 60 8.87 12.82 23.96
C HIS A 60 7.94 13.09 22.78
N ASP A 61 6.71 13.52 23.08
CA ASP A 61 5.59 13.59 22.13
C ASP A 61 5.86 14.54 20.94
N VAL A 62 6.58 15.65 21.15
CA VAL A 62 6.97 16.59 20.08
C VAL A 62 7.92 15.94 19.08
N TRP A 63 8.88 15.14 19.55
CA TRP A 63 9.80 14.44 18.68
C TRP A 63 9.12 13.26 17.98
N ALA A 64 8.24 12.52 18.68
CA ALA A 64 7.42 11.48 18.08
C ALA A 64 6.52 12.03 16.97
N PHE A 65 5.96 13.23 17.15
CA PHE A 65 5.24 13.97 16.11
C PHE A 65 6.10 14.23 14.87
N TRP A 66 7.31 14.77 15.05
CA TRP A 66 8.20 15.04 13.92
C TRP A 66 8.61 13.77 13.19
N VAL A 67 8.86 12.67 13.91
CA VAL A 67 9.13 11.36 13.29
C VAL A 67 7.94 10.92 12.44
N LEU A 68 6.70 11.04 12.94
CA LEU A 68 5.49 10.71 12.17
C LEU A 68 5.36 11.54 10.90
N VAL A 69 5.53 12.87 11.01
CA VAL A 69 5.38 13.81 9.89
C VAL A 69 6.45 13.58 8.82
N VAL A 70 7.72 13.51 9.24
CA VAL A 70 8.85 13.31 8.32
C VAL A 70 8.73 11.95 7.63
N SER A 71 8.48 10.88 8.38
CA SER A 71 8.33 9.52 7.82
C SER A 71 7.19 9.46 6.79
N SER A 72 6.05 10.09 7.07
CA SER A 72 4.90 10.13 6.15
C SER A 72 5.18 10.97 4.90
N PHE A 73 5.88 12.09 5.06
CA PHE A 73 6.25 12.96 3.93
C PHE A 73 7.27 12.28 3.01
N THR A 74 8.28 11.63 3.60
CA THR A 74 9.30 10.87 2.88
C THR A 74 8.66 9.74 2.06
N ASP A 75 7.75 8.94 2.64
CA ASP A 75 7.03 7.90 1.89
C ASP A 75 6.31 8.45 0.65
N TRP A 76 5.56 9.54 0.83
CA TRP A 76 4.81 10.13 -0.26
C TRP A 76 5.71 10.70 -1.37
N ALA A 77 6.80 11.35 -0.97
CA ALA A 77 7.76 11.93 -1.91
C ALA A 77 8.45 10.83 -2.73
N ASP A 78 8.92 9.79 -2.07
CA ASP A 78 9.66 8.71 -2.71
C ASP A 78 8.77 7.75 -3.49
N GLY A 79 7.54 7.52 -3.04
CA GLY A 79 6.52 6.80 -3.82
C GLY A 79 6.20 7.49 -5.16
N LYS A 80 6.28 8.82 -5.22
CA LYS A 80 6.15 9.57 -6.48
C LYS A 80 7.40 9.49 -7.33
N ILE A 81 8.58 9.59 -6.73
CA ILE A 81 9.87 9.53 -7.44
C ILE A 81 10.07 8.12 -8.01
N ALA A 82 9.91 7.06 -7.22
CA ALA A 82 10.08 5.67 -7.64
C ALA A 82 9.18 5.30 -8.83
N ARG A 83 7.93 5.80 -8.85
CA ARG A 83 7.00 5.61 -9.98
C ARG A 83 7.44 6.31 -11.26
N ARG A 84 8.14 7.44 -11.16
CA ARG A 84 8.67 8.15 -12.34
C ARG A 84 9.92 7.49 -12.91
N TYR A 85 10.72 6.82 -12.08
CA TYR A 85 12.00 6.24 -12.52
C TYR A 85 11.97 4.72 -12.75
N ASN A 86 10.83 4.04 -12.58
CA ASN A 86 10.69 2.57 -12.73
C ASN A 86 11.71 1.75 -11.91
N LEU A 87 12.24 2.32 -10.83
CA LEU A 87 13.26 1.69 -9.97
C LEU A 87 12.60 0.77 -8.94
N THR A 88 11.94 -0.30 -9.41
CA THR A 88 11.28 -1.26 -8.52
C THR A 88 12.10 -2.55 -8.40
N SER A 89 12.28 -3.04 -7.18
CA SER A 89 12.94 -4.32 -6.86
C SER A 89 11.89 -5.30 -6.33
N ARG A 90 11.98 -6.60 -6.68
CA ARG A 90 11.03 -7.64 -6.21
C ARG A 90 10.92 -7.69 -4.69
N VAL A 91 12.05 -7.54 -3.99
CA VAL A 91 12.12 -7.54 -2.53
C VAL A 91 11.46 -6.29 -1.94
N GLY A 92 11.75 -5.12 -2.53
CA GLY A 92 11.11 -3.86 -2.13
C GLY A 92 9.59 -3.85 -2.33
N GLN A 93 9.09 -4.44 -3.42
CA GLN A 93 7.65 -4.53 -3.70
C GLN A 93 6.87 -5.33 -2.63
N LEU A 94 7.53 -6.27 -1.94
CA LEU A 94 6.91 -7.03 -0.85
C LEU A 94 7.15 -6.36 0.52
N LEU A 95 8.33 -5.80 0.76
CA LEU A 95 8.67 -5.12 2.01
C LEU A 95 7.90 -3.81 2.19
N ASP A 96 7.63 -3.08 1.13
CA ASP A 96 7.00 -1.76 1.21
C ASP A 96 5.57 -1.80 1.78
N PRO A 97 4.65 -2.68 1.28
CA PRO A 97 3.32 -2.84 1.89
C PRO A 97 3.36 -3.39 3.32
N LEU A 98 4.41 -4.14 3.69
CA LEU A 98 4.57 -4.70 5.02
C LEU A 98 5.04 -3.64 6.02
N ALA A 99 6.05 -2.86 5.65
CA ALA A 99 6.56 -1.74 6.44
C ALA A 99 5.46 -0.68 6.65
N ASP A 100 4.68 -0.37 5.62
CA ASP A 100 3.54 0.55 5.73
C ASP A 100 2.51 0.10 6.76
N ARG A 101 2.10 -1.17 6.69
CA ARG A 101 1.11 -1.71 7.63
C ARG A 101 1.64 -1.75 9.04
N LEU A 102 2.87 -2.22 9.23
CA LEU A 102 3.50 -2.24 10.55
C LEU A 102 3.60 -0.83 11.13
N TYR A 103 3.93 0.16 10.31
CA TYR A 103 4.02 1.55 10.74
C TYR A 103 2.66 2.12 11.17
N ILE A 104 1.60 1.88 10.39
CA ILE A 104 0.24 2.30 10.74
C ILE A 104 -0.22 1.60 12.03
N ILE A 105 -0.02 0.28 12.14
CA ILE A 105 -0.37 -0.50 13.34
C ILE A 105 0.38 0.03 14.56
N ALA A 106 1.69 0.24 14.45
CA ALA A 106 2.51 0.80 15.53
C ALA A 106 2.02 2.20 15.95
N THR A 107 1.63 3.04 14.98
CA THR A 107 1.09 4.38 15.25
C THR A 107 -0.19 4.29 16.06
N ILE A 108 -1.20 3.57 15.58
CA ILE A 108 -2.50 3.50 16.27
C ILE A 108 -2.42 2.77 17.61
N VAL A 109 -1.62 1.71 17.71
CA VAL A 109 -1.43 0.96 18.96
C VAL A 109 -0.63 1.80 19.97
N GLY A 110 0.43 2.47 19.52
CA GLY A 110 1.22 3.37 20.37
C GLY A 110 0.37 4.49 20.97
N LEU A 111 -0.44 5.15 20.14
CA LEU A 111 -1.35 6.20 20.60
C LEU A 111 -2.41 5.67 21.58
N ALA A 112 -2.89 4.43 21.41
CA ALA A 112 -3.85 3.83 22.32
C ALA A 112 -3.22 3.42 23.66
N ILE A 113 -1.98 2.92 23.67
CA ILE A 113 -1.23 2.65 24.91
C ILE A 113 -1.05 3.94 25.72
N ARG A 114 -0.81 5.07 25.04
CA ARG A 114 -0.73 6.40 25.66
C ARG A 114 -2.09 6.96 26.11
N SER A 115 -3.18 6.23 25.89
CA SER A 115 -4.57 6.69 26.14
C SER A 115 -4.93 7.98 25.38
N ILE A 116 -4.21 8.31 24.30
CA ILE A 116 -4.49 9.48 23.46
C ILE A 116 -5.69 9.20 22.56
N ILE A 117 -5.75 7.97 22.02
CA ILE A 117 -6.91 7.47 21.28
C ILE A 117 -7.51 6.25 21.98
N PRO A 118 -8.82 6.04 21.88
CA PRO A 118 -9.47 4.91 22.53
C PRO A 118 -9.24 3.61 21.74
N TRP A 119 -9.14 2.49 22.46
CA TRP A 119 -8.92 1.16 21.87
C TRP A 119 -9.99 0.75 20.86
N TRP A 120 -11.24 1.21 21.02
CA TRP A 120 -12.29 0.92 20.05
C TRP A 120 -11.97 1.48 18.66
N LEU A 121 -11.28 2.62 18.56
CA LEU A 121 -10.86 3.20 17.28
C LEU A 121 -9.78 2.34 16.62
N VAL A 122 -8.83 1.82 17.41
CA VAL A 122 -7.81 0.88 16.94
C VAL A 122 -8.46 -0.38 16.36
N VAL A 123 -9.35 -0.99 17.13
CA VAL A 123 -10.10 -2.18 16.68
C VAL A 123 -10.90 -1.88 15.43
N LEU A 124 -11.56 -0.72 15.37
CA LEU A 124 -12.35 -0.30 14.21
C LEU A 124 -11.49 -0.14 12.94
N LEU A 125 -10.28 0.41 13.04
CA LEU A 125 -9.38 0.56 11.89
C LEU A 125 -8.76 -0.78 11.47
N LEU A 126 -8.35 -1.61 12.43
CA LEU A 126 -7.83 -2.95 12.15
C LEU A 126 -8.89 -3.89 11.58
N ALA A 127 -10.12 -3.82 12.08
CA ALA A 127 -11.24 -4.62 11.58
C ALA A 127 -11.50 -4.35 10.10
N ARG A 128 -11.35 -3.10 9.64
CA ARG A 128 -11.46 -2.76 8.22
C ARG A 128 -10.38 -3.45 7.39
N GLU A 129 -9.14 -3.47 7.86
CA GLU A 129 -8.06 -4.16 7.16
C GLU A 129 -8.39 -5.65 7.03
N VAL A 130 -8.75 -6.31 8.13
CA VAL A 130 -9.16 -7.72 8.13
C VAL A 130 -10.36 -7.96 7.20
N PHE A 131 -11.35 -7.05 7.22
CA PHE A 131 -12.52 -7.10 6.35
C PHE A 131 -12.11 -7.09 4.87
N VAL A 132 -11.25 -6.15 4.44
CA VAL A 132 -10.76 -6.11 3.06
C VAL A 132 -9.92 -7.35 2.72
N PHE A 133 -9.06 -7.80 3.64
CA PHE A 133 -8.26 -9.01 3.48
C PHE A 133 -9.10 -10.27 3.31
N SER A 134 -10.25 -10.36 3.98
CA SER A 134 -11.13 -11.54 3.93
C SER A 134 -11.69 -11.81 2.53
N PHE A 135 -11.78 -10.80 1.65
CA PHE A 135 -12.21 -10.98 0.26
C PHE A 135 -11.10 -11.52 -0.67
N GLY A 136 -9.84 -11.48 -0.24
CA GLY A 136 -8.69 -11.92 -1.05
C GLY A 136 -8.80 -13.38 -1.53
N PRO A 137 -9.11 -14.36 -0.66
CA PRO A 137 -9.32 -15.75 -1.06
C PRO A 137 -10.45 -15.93 -2.09
N SER A 138 -11.55 -15.19 -1.92
CA SER A 138 -12.71 -15.25 -2.83
C SER A 138 -12.37 -14.73 -4.23
N LEU A 139 -11.63 -13.61 -4.32
CA LEU A 139 -11.11 -13.09 -5.58
C LEU A 139 -10.19 -14.10 -6.28
N ARG A 140 -9.30 -14.77 -5.53
CA ARG A 140 -8.39 -15.79 -6.08
C ARG A 140 -9.15 -17.01 -6.60
N ALA A 141 -10.18 -17.45 -5.89
CA ALA A 141 -11.02 -18.58 -6.32
C ALA A 141 -11.70 -18.31 -7.67
N HIS A 142 -12.17 -17.08 -7.90
CA HIS A 142 -12.83 -16.67 -9.14
C HIS A 142 -11.87 -16.10 -10.22
N ARG A 143 -10.55 -16.13 -9.99
CA ARG A 143 -9.51 -15.54 -10.87
C ARG A 143 -9.79 -14.08 -11.27
N LEU A 144 -10.43 -13.32 -10.38
CA LEU A 144 -10.79 -11.94 -10.61
C LEU A 144 -9.63 -11.00 -10.28
N PRO A 145 -9.40 -9.93 -11.08
CA PRO A 145 -8.41 -8.92 -10.75
C PRO A 145 -8.82 -8.14 -9.49
N ILE A 146 -7.82 -7.64 -8.75
CA ILE A 146 -8.06 -6.79 -7.58
C ILE A 146 -8.73 -5.49 -8.06
N PRO A 147 -9.92 -5.12 -7.51
CA PRO A 147 -10.60 -3.90 -7.90
C PRO A 147 -9.75 -2.65 -7.72
N ALA A 148 -9.90 -1.68 -8.62
CA ALA A 148 -9.20 -0.40 -8.52
C ALA A 148 -9.67 0.37 -7.27
N VAL A 149 -8.70 0.83 -6.47
CA VAL A 149 -8.97 1.62 -5.27
C VAL A 149 -9.61 2.95 -5.63
N HIS A 150 -10.82 3.19 -5.11
CA HIS A 150 -11.51 4.46 -5.26
C HIS A 150 -10.73 5.62 -4.62
N PHE A 151 -10.89 6.82 -5.18
CA PHE A 151 -10.30 8.06 -4.68
C PHE A 151 -10.62 8.33 -3.20
N SER A 152 -11.79 7.88 -2.73
CA SER A 152 -12.22 7.96 -1.33
C SER A 152 -11.27 7.25 -0.36
N GLY A 153 -10.67 6.12 -0.75
CA GLY A 153 -9.70 5.41 0.07
C GLY A 153 -8.38 6.19 0.23
N LYS A 154 -7.94 6.89 -0.82
CA LYS A 154 -6.75 7.76 -0.74
C LYS A 154 -7.00 8.96 0.15
N ALA A 155 -8.17 9.57 0.03
CA ALA A 155 -8.58 10.67 0.90
C ALA A 155 -8.65 10.23 2.37
N ALA A 156 -9.21 9.05 2.64
CA ALA A 156 -9.26 8.47 3.98
C ALA A 156 -7.86 8.33 4.61
N THR A 157 -6.92 7.73 3.87
CA THR A 157 -5.53 7.57 4.34
C THR A 157 -4.87 8.93 4.58
N LEU A 158 -5.06 9.91 3.69
CA LEU A 158 -4.53 11.27 3.90
C LEU A 158 -5.09 11.92 5.17
N CYS A 159 -6.40 11.79 5.41
CA CYS A 159 -7.02 12.29 6.62
C CYS A 159 -6.42 11.63 7.88
N LEU A 160 -6.21 10.32 7.87
CA LEU A 160 -5.63 9.62 9.02
C LEU A 160 -4.14 9.93 9.24
N VAL A 161 -3.35 10.01 8.15
CA VAL A 161 -1.93 10.35 8.19
C VAL A 161 -1.71 11.77 8.72
N VAL A 162 -2.63 12.70 8.46
CA VAL A 162 -2.60 14.05 9.02
C VAL A 162 -3.22 14.10 10.42
N GLY A 163 -4.29 13.33 10.64
CA GLY A 163 -5.04 13.32 11.89
C GLY A 163 -4.26 12.76 13.08
N PHE A 164 -3.58 11.62 12.92
CA PHE A 164 -2.85 11.00 14.05
C PHE A 164 -1.70 11.86 14.60
N PRO A 165 -0.82 12.47 13.77
CA PRO A 165 0.17 13.41 14.27
C PRO A 165 -0.46 14.63 14.93
N LEU A 166 -1.55 15.18 14.38
CA LEU A 166 -2.24 16.31 15.01
C LEU A 166 -2.85 15.96 16.37
N VAL A 167 -3.45 14.77 16.49
CA VAL A 167 -3.97 14.26 17.76
C VAL A 167 -2.83 14.05 18.77
N LEU A 168 -1.69 13.52 18.34
CA LEU A 168 -0.49 13.41 19.18
C LEU A 168 0.02 14.78 19.63
N LEU A 169 0.11 15.75 18.72
CA LEU A 169 0.50 17.13 19.02
C LEU A 169 -0.47 17.78 20.01
N GLY A 170 -1.76 17.43 19.92
CA GLY A 170 -2.80 17.86 20.85
C GLY A 170 -2.71 17.27 22.26
N ALA A 171 -1.83 16.30 22.49
CA ALA A 171 -1.51 15.75 23.81
C ALA A 171 -0.31 16.45 24.47
N THR A 172 0.30 17.44 23.81
CA THR A 172 1.45 18.20 24.33
C THR A 172 1.03 19.47 25.06
N ASP A 173 1.95 20.07 25.82
CA ASP A 173 1.72 21.34 26.55
C ASP A 173 1.92 22.61 25.68
N LEU A 174 1.94 22.46 24.35
CA LEU A 174 2.16 23.56 23.42
C LEU A 174 0.94 24.50 23.35
N PRO A 175 1.11 25.80 23.11
CA PRO A 175 0.00 26.76 23.10
C PRO A 175 -1.03 26.50 21.99
N PHE A 176 -0.62 25.83 20.92
CA PHE A 176 -1.48 25.41 19.80
C PHE A 176 -1.99 23.96 19.94
N ALA A 177 -1.65 23.25 21.02
CA ALA A 177 -2.04 21.86 21.21
C ALA A 177 -3.57 21.68 21.20
N THR A 178 -4.31 22.55 21.87
CA THR A 178 -5.77 22.50 21.88
C THR A 178 -6.34 22.56 20.46
N LEU A 179 -5.91 23.53 19.65
CA LEU A 179 -6.35 23.66 18.26
C LEU A 179 -5.96 22.42 17.43
N ALA A 180 -4.73 21.94 17.58
CA ALA A 180 -4.27 20.72 16.91
C ALA A 180 -5.12 19.50 17.28
N ASN A 181 -5.55 19.40 18.55
CA ASN A 181 -6.41 18.34 19.04
C ASN A 181 -7.79 18.36 18.34
N TRP A 182 -8.47 19.51 18.32
CA TRP A 182 -9.77 19.66 17.63
C TRP A 182 -9.68 19.33 16.14
N VAL A 183 -8.67 19.88 15.45
CA VAL A 183 -8.47 19.65 14.02
C VAL A 183 -8.11 18.18 13.78
N GLY A 184 -7.23 17.61 14.61
CA GLY A 184 -6.80 16.23 14.55
C GLY A 184 -7.96 15.25 14.68
N TRP A 185 -8.84 15.43 15.67
CA TRP A 185 -10.04 14.61 15.80
C TRP A 185 -11.00 14.77 14.64
N GLY A 186 -11.17 15.98 14.09
CA GLY A 186 -11.95 16.19 12.87
C GLY A 186 -11.43 15.32 11.72
N PHE A 187 -10.12 15.32 11.50
CA PHE A 187 -9.47 14.47 10.51
C PHE A 187 -9.59 12.97 10.82
N VAL A 188 -9.46 12.56 12.08
CA VAL A 188 -9.59 11.15 12.48
C VAL A 188 -11.02 10.65 12.26
N TRP A 189 -12.04 11.40 12.64
CA TRP A 189 -13.44 11.03 12.42
C TRP A 189 -13.77 10.95 10.92
N TRP A 190 -13.41 11.99 10.16
CA TRP A 190 -13.66 12.02 8.73
C TRP A 190 -12.87 10.94 7.98
N GLY A 191 -11.60 10.76 8.36
CA GLY A 191 -10.72 9.72 7.84
C GLY A 191 -11.29 8.34 8.10
N THR A 192 -11.70 8.04 9.32
CA THR A 192 -12.29 6.75 9.70
C THR A 192 -13.59 6.48 8.94
N ALA A 193 -14.47 7.47 8.82
CA ALA A 193 -15.72 7.35 8.06
C ALA A 193 -15.45 7.04 6.58
N LEU A 194 -14.55 7.80 5.94
CA LEU A 194 -14.15 7.56 4.55
C LEU A 194 -13.45 6.20 4.39
N TYR A 195 -12.70 5.76 5.40
CA TYR A 195 -11.96 4.49 5.38
C TYR A 195 -12.89 3.29 5.33
N TRP A 196 -13.95 3.32 6.13
CA TRP A 196 -15.02 2.33 6.11
C TRP A 196 -15.89 2.44 4.86
N PHE A 197 -16.25 3.65 4.45
CA PHE A 197 -17.00 3.87 3.21
C PHE A 197 -16.27 3.28 2.00
N ALA A 198 -14.97 3.52 1.88
CA ALA A 198 -14.14 2.91 0.84
C ALA A 198 -14.07 1.37 0.96
N GLY A 199 -14.04 0.84 2.17
CA GLY A 199 -14.09 -0.60 2.43
C GLY A 199 -15.42 -1.23 1.97
N PHE A 200 -16.55 -0.58 2.24
CA PHE A 200 -17.87 -1.03 1.78
C PHE A 200 -17.99 -0.97 0.26
N LEU A 201 -17.53 0.11 -0.37
CA LEU A 201 -17.50 0.20 -1.84
C LEU A 201 -16.69 -0.94 -2.45
N TYR A 202 -15.55 -1.27 -1.85
CA TYR A 202 -14.72 -2.38 -2.27
C TYR A 202 -15.46 -3.72 -2.17
N ALA A 203 -16.14 -3.98 -1.05
CA ALA A 203 -16.95 -5.19 -0.88
C ALA A 203 -18.10 -5.28 -1.90
N ILE A 204 -18.79 -4.17 -2.18
CA ILE A 204 -19.86 -4.13 -3.20
C ILE A 204 -19.31 -4.43 -4.58
N GLN A 205 -18.15 -3.88 -4.95
CA GLN A 205 -17.50 -4.15 -6.23
C GLN A 205 -17.15 -5.62 -6.38
N ILE A 206 -16.55 -6.23 -5.36
CA ILE A 206 -16.19 -7.65 -5.39
C ILE A 206 -17.44 -8.51 -5.54
N ARG A 207 -18.50 -8.23 -4.76
CA ARG A 207 -19.75 -8.97 -4.87
C ARG A 207 -20.36 -8.89 -6.28
N ARG A 208 -20.30 -7.71 -6.91
CA ARG A 208 -20.77 -7.51 -8.29
C ARG A 208 -19.91 -8.27 -9.31
N MET A 209 -18.59 -8.30 -9.14
CA MET A 209 -17.71 -9.05 -10.04
C MET A 209 -17.93 -10.56 -9.93
N ILE A 210 -18.09 -11.08 -8.71
CA ILE A 210 -18.37 -12.50 -8.49
C ILE A 210 -19.72 -12.88 -9.12
N ALA A 211 -20.76 -12.08 -8.87
CA ALA A 211 -22.09 -12.31 -9.44
C ALA A 211 -22.15 -12.22 -10.98
N ALA A 212 -21.17 -11.56 -11.62
CA ALA A 212 -21.07 -11.50 -13.07
C ALA A 212 -20.35 -12.72 -13.68
N VAL A 213 -19.65 -13.51 -12.87
CA VAL A 213 -18.87 -14.68 -13.30
C VAL A 213 -19.52 -16.01 -12.87
N SER A 214 -20.37 -15.99 -11.84
CA SER A 214 -21.22 -17.12 -11.41
C SER A 214 -22.47 -17.26 -12.25
#